data_AF-A0A2M6Y6Y1-F1
#
_entry.id   AF-A0A2M6Y6Y1-F1
#
_cell.length_a   1.000
_cell.length_b   1.000
_cell.length_c   1.000
_cell.angle_alpha   90.00
_cell.angle_beta   90.00
_cell.angle_gamma   90.00
#
_symmetry.space_group_name_H-M   'P 1'
#
loop_
_entity.id
_entity.type
_entity.pdbx_description
1 polymer ?
#
loop_
_entity_poly.entity_id
_entity_poly.type
_entity_poly.pdbx_seq_one_letter_code
_entity_poly.pdbx_strand_id
1 'polypeptide(L)'
;MNNIDWIKGAVIYQVFPDSFARSAAVRTGGIYEKWEAPETPCGFRGGNLKGAEEKLDHLCALGVDVIYFNPIFSSAANHRYHTCD
;
A
#
# COMPACT_ATOMS: atom_id res chain seq x y z
N MET A 1 25.75 2.95 7.93
CA MET A 1 24.70 1.95 8.27
C MET A 1 25.25 0.59 7.87
N ASN A 2 25.93 -0.12 8.78
CA ASN A 2 26.69 -1.33 8.40
C ASN A 2 26.17 -2.62 9.07
N ASN A 3 25.03 -2.56 9.77
CA ASN A 3 24.39 -3.74 10.31
C ASN A 3 23.01 -3.91 9.68
N ILE A 4 22.95 -4.77 8.67
CA ILE A 4 21.72 -5.23 8.01
C ILE A 4 21.31 -6.62 8.50
N ASP A 5 21.87 -7.12 9.61
CA ASP A 5 21.62 -8.50 10.04
C ASP A 5 20.15 -8.76 10.35
N TRP A 6 19.40 -7.72 10.74
CA TRP A 6 17.97 -7.81 10.99
C TRP A 6 17.12 -8.19 9.77
N ILE A 7 17.59 -7.93 8.54
CA ILE A 7 16.87 -8.32 7.31
C ILE A 7 17.19 -9.76 6.89
N LYS A 8 18.27 -10.35 7.43
CA LYS A 8 18.69 -11.70 7.05
C LYS A 8 17.66 -12.70 7.57
N GLY A 9 16.99 -13.39 6.65
CA GLY A 9 15.93 -14.34 6.97
C GLY A 9 14.55 -13.71 7.17
N ALA A 10 14.42 -12.39 7.02
CA ALA A 10 13.14 -11.71 7.12
C ALA A 10 12.22 -12.04 5.92
N VAL A 11 10.92 -12.19 6.19
CA VAL A 11 9.88 -12.31 5.16
C VAL A 11 9.36 -10.92 4.83
N ILE A 12 9.59 -10.51 3.58
CA ILE A 12 9.16 -9.19 3.06
C ILE A 12 7.85 -9.35 2.30
N TYR A 13 6.87 -8.52 2.63
CA TYR A 13 5.59 -8.41 1.92
C TYR A 13 5.50 -7.06 1.19
N GLN A 14 5.37 -7.10 -0.12
CA GLN A 14 5.22 -5.89 -0.92
C GLN A 14 3.75 -5.44 -0.94
N VAL A 15 3.51 -4.18 -0.61
CA VAL A 15 2.18 -3.55 -0.63
C VAL A 15 2.13 -2.49 -1.72
N PHE A 16 1.19 -2.66 -2.65
CA PHE A 16 0.75 -1.60 -3.55
C PHE A 16 -0.38 -0.80 -2.87
N PRO A 17 -0.14 0.44 -2.39
CA PRO A 17 -1.04 1.11 -1.46
C PRO A 17 -2.47 1.29 -1.97
N ASP A 18 -2.64 1.59 -3.26
CA ASP A 18 -3.95 1.91 -3.83
C ASP A 18 -4.89 0.69 -3.88
N SER A 19 -4.36 -0.53 -4.02
CA SER A 19 -5.17 -1.76 -4.17
C SER A 19 -5.12 -2.71 -2.99
N PHE A 20 -4.32 -2.43 -1.95
CA PHE A 20 -4.16 -3.34 -0.82
C PHE A 20 -5.35 -3.34 0.15
N ALA A 21 -5.70 -2.16 0.68
CA ALA A 21 -6.82 -2.02 1.60
C ALA A 21 -7.31 -0.56 1.68
N ARG A 22 -8.62 -0.39 1.87
CA ARG A 22 -9.27 0.91 2.01
C ARG A 22 -10.04 0.99 3.32
N SER A 23 -9.58 1.86 4.22
CA SER A 23 -10.36 2.22 5.41
C SER A 23 -11.36 3.32 5.08
N ALA A 24 -12.61 3.16 5.54
CA ALA A 24 -13.64 4.19 5.47
C ALA A 24 -13.45 5.31 6.50
N ALA A 25 -12.56 5.13 7.50
CA ALA A 25 -12.25 6.15 8.49
C ALA A 25 -11.48 7.34 7.89
N VAL A 26 -10.77 7.13 6.79
CA VAL A 26 -10.09 8.20 6.03
C VAL A 26 -11.01 8.65 4.91
N ARG A 27 -11.54 9.88 5.01
CA ARG A 27 -12.26 10.50 3.90
C ARG A 27 -11.27 10.91 2.83
N THR A 28 -11.14 10.09 1.80
CA THR A 28 -10.36 10.43 0.62
C THR A 28 -11.31 11.04 -0.43
N GLY A 29 -10.94 12.21 -0.97
CA GLY A 29 -11.61 12.77 -2.14
C GLY A 29 -11.12 12.06 -3.40
N GLY A 30 -12.02 11.72 -4.33
CA GLY A 30 -11.63 11.11 -5.61
C GLY A 30 -12.75 10.33 -6.28
N ILE A 31 -12.57 10.04 -7.56
CA ILE A 31 -13.38 9.09 -8.30
C ILE A 31 -12.64 7.76 -8.24
N TYR A 32 -13.24 6.78 -7.57
CA TYR A 32 -12.67 5.44 -7.46
C TYR A 32 -13.44 4.45 -8.33
N GLU A 33 -12.69 3.55 -8.94
CA GLU A 33 -13.27 2.35 -9.52
C GLU A 33 -13.83 1.43 -8.42
N LYS A 34 -14.68 0.47 -8.82
CA LYS A 34 -15.15 -0.57 -7.90
C LYS A 34 -13.96 -1.40 -7.43
N TRP A 35 -13.99 -1.83 -6.18
CA TRP A 35 -12.86 -2.56 -5.59
C TRP A 35 -12.58 -3.89 -6.30
N GLU A 36 -13.62 -4.54 -6.82
CA GLU A 36 -13.58 -5.83 -7.50
C GLU A 36 -13.42 -5.69 -9.03
N ALA A 37 -13.30 -4.47 -9.56
CA ALA A 37 -13.07 -4.27 -10.99
C ALA A 37 -11.72 -4.87 -11.41
N PRO A 38 -11.53 -5.23 -12.70
CA PRO A 38 -10.21 -5.53 -13.25
C PRO A 38 -9.24 -4.36 -13.02
N GLU A 39 -7.95 -4.65 -12.89
CA GLU A 39 -6.94 -3.58 -12.80
C GLU A 39 -6.86 -2.78 -14.10
N THR A 40 -6.84 -1.45 -13.96
CA THR A 40 -6.63 -0.54 -15.07
C THR A 40 -5.35 0.26 -14.82
N PRO A 41 -4.60 0.66 -15.86
CA PRO A 41 -3.36 1.40 -15.69
C PRO A 41 -3.54 2.76 -14.98
N CYS A 42 -4.72 3.38 -15.11
CA CYS A 42 -4.98 4.75 -14.64
C CYS A 42 -6.04 4.83 -13.54
N GLY A 43 -6.71 3.72 -13.21
CA GLY A 43 -7.79 3.69 -12.22
C GLY A 43 -7.27 3.74 -10.80
N PHE A 44 -8.00 4.45 -9.94
CA PHE A 44 -7.77 4.47 -8.50
C PHE A 44 -8.80 3.58 -7.80
N ARG A 45 -8.35 2.74 -6.86
CA ARG A 45 -9.22 1.96 -5.97
C ARG A 45 -9.41 2.64 -4.61
N GLY A 46 -8.56 3.62 -4.30
CA GLY A 46 -8.69 4.45 -3.10
C GLY A 46 -8.10 3.79 -1.85
N GLY A 47 -7.20 2.83 -2.03
CA GLY A 47 -6.44 2.25 -0.92
C GLY A 47 -5.58 3.29 -0.21
N ASN A 48 -5.46 3.14 1.11
CA ASN A 48 -4.87 4.14 1.97
C ASN A 48 -4.11 3.50 3.15
N LEU A 49 -3.21 4.27 3.76
CA LEU A 49 -2.34 3.77 4.83
C LEU A 49 -3.13 3.29 6.06
N LYS A 50 -4.29 3.89 6.34
CA LYS A 50 -5.15 3.42 7.43
C LYS A 50 -5.75 2.05 7.13
N GLY A 51 -6.15 1.80 5.88
CA GLY A 51 -6.56 0.47 5.44
C GLY A 51 -5.43 -0.54 5.56
N ALA A 52 -4.20 -0.16 5.23
CA ALA A 52 -3.03 -1.03 5.41
C ALA A 52 -2.76 -1.33 6.90
N GLU A 53 -2.90 -0.33 7.78
CA GLU A 53 -2.81 -0.49 9.24
C GLU A 53 -3.86 -1.49 9.76
N GLU A 54 -5.10 -1.41 9.29
CA GLU A 54 -6.18 -2.35 9.63
C GLU A 54 -5.93 -3.80 9.17
N LYS A 55 -4.90 -4.03 8.34
CA LYS A 55 -4.47 -5.37 7.90
C LYS A 55 -3.21 -5.87 8.59
N LEU A 56 -2.66 -5.15 9.58
CA LEU A 56 -1.46 -5.59 10.28
C LEU A 56 -1.65 -6.96 10.95
N ASP A 57 -2.80 -7.23 11.57
CA ASP A 57 -3.08 -8.55 12.17
C ASP A 57 -3.00 -9.69 11.14
N HIS A 58 -3.47 -9.45 9.91
CA HIS A 58 -3.35 -10.42 8.82
C HIS A 58 -1.89 -10.65 8.39
N LEU A 59 -1.11 -9.57 8.27
CA LEU A 59 0.31 -9.65 7.91
C LEU A 59 1.13 -10.34 9.00
N CYS A 60 0.83 -10.07 10.27
CA CYS A 60 1.43 -10.76 11.41
C CYS A 60 1.07 -12.25 11.42
N ALA A 61 -0.19 -12.61 11.16
CA ALA A 61 -0.62 -14.00 11.08
C ALA A 61 0.05 -14.76 9.91
N LEU A 62 0.41 -14.07 8.83
CA LEU A 62 1.15 -14.63 7.71
C LEU A 62 2.65 -14.84 8.02
N GLY A 63 3.17 -14.23 9.10
CA GLY A 63 4.58 -14.28 9.48
C GLY A 63 5.45 -13.27 8.73
N VAL A 64 4.87 -12.12 8.34
CA VAL A 64 5.61 -11.03 7.67
C VAL A 64 6.41 -10.22 8.70
N ASP A 65 7.69 -10.02 8.43
CA ASP A 65 8.57 -9.19 9.25
C ASP A 65 8.66 -7.74 8.73
N VAL A 66 8.55 -7.56 7.41
CA VAL A 66 8.76 -6.27 6.74
C VAL A 66 7.70 -5.98 5.70
N ILE A 67 7.16 -4.77 5.71
CA ILE A 67 6.29 -4.25 4.67
C ILE A 67 7.10 -3.34 3.76
N TYR A 68 7.17 -3.68 2.47
CA TYR A 68 7.76 -2.84 1.44
C TYR A 68 6.65 -2.16 0.64
N PHE A 69 6.54 -0.83 0.75
CA PHE A 69 5.54 -0.07 0.00
C PHE A 69 6.09 0.36 -1.36
N ASN A 70 5.25 0.25 -2.40
CA ASN A 70 5.36 1.13 -3.57
C ASN A 70 5.23 2.61 -3.14
N PRO A 71 5.60 3.59 -3.98
CA PRO A 71 5.65 5.00 -3.56
C PRO A 71 4.36 5.48 -2.88
N ILE A 72 4.50 6.26 -1.81
CA ILE A 72 3.38 6.76 -1.01
C ILE A 72 3.24 8.29 -1.03
N PHE A 73 4.20 8.99 -1.65
CA PHE A 73 4.16 10.44 -1.79
C PHE A 73 3.10 10.93 -2.78
N SER A 74 2.81 12.22 -2.72
CA SER A 74 1.81 12.89 -3.56
C SER A 74 2.11 12.72 -5.06
N SER A 75 1.10 12.28 -5.81
CA SER A 75 1.19 12.03 -7.26
C SER A 75 -0.20 12.06 -7.89
N ALA A 76 -0.28 12.46 -9.15
CA ALA A 76 -1.51 12.39 -9.95
C ALA A 76 -1.80 11.00 -10.55
N ALA A 77 -0.88 10.04 -10.40
CA ALA A 77 -1.01 8.66 -10.87
C ALA A 77 -1.13 7.66 -9.71
N ASN A 78 -1.91 6.58 -9.91
CA ASN A 78 -2.17 5.51 -8.94
C ASN A 78 -0.90 4.79 -8.46
N HIS A 79 0.09 4.63 -9.33
CA HIS A 79 1.39 4.01 -9.04
C HIS A 79 2.37 4.94 -8.29
N ARG A 80 2.08 6.24 -8.24
CA ARG A 80 2.80 7.25 -7.46
C ARG A 80 4.30 7.45 -7.76
N TYR A 81 4.76 7.04 -8.94
CA TYR A 81 6.14 7.30 -9.40
C TYR A 81 6.32 8.71 -10.01
N HIS A 82 5.23 9.45 -10.26
CA HIS A 82 5.28 10.83 -10.74
C HIS A 82 5.03 11.80 -9.57
N THR A 83 6.06 12.01 -8.74
CA THR A 83 5.95 12.87 -7.55
C THR A 83 5.60 14.32 -7.91
N CYS A 84 4.76 14.98 -7.11
CA CYS A 84 4.26 16.34 -7.38
C CYS A 84 4.36 17.30 -6.18
N ASP A 85 5.22 17.03 -5.19
CA ASP A 85 5.38 17.88 -3.99
C ASP A 85 6.38 19.04 -4.16
#